data_AF-A0A916VGE6-F1
#
_entry.id   AF-A0A916VGE6-F1
#
_cell.length_a   1.000
_cell.length_b   1.000
_cell.length_c   1.000
_cell.angle_alpha   90.00
_cell.angle_beta   90.00
_cell.angle_gamma   90.00
#
_symmetry.space_group_name_H-M   'P 1'
#
loop_
_entity.id
_entity.type
_entity.pdbx_description
1 polymer ?
#
loop_
_entity_poly.entity_id
_entity_poly.type
_entity_poly.pdbx_seq_one_letter_code
_entity_poly.pdbx_strand_id
1 'polypeptide(L)'
;MRRCGGDGTITLETARDALEMIQVDSMGLDHIDHKMLDSIIRNFRGGPVGLETIAATIGEESQTIEDVYEPYLLQIGFLQRTPRGRMVTEQAYRHMGIPYPKKQD
;
A
#
# COMPACT_ATOMS: atom_id res chain seq x y z
N MET A 1 -22.82 29.61 -17.15
CA MET A 1 -23.19 28.30 -16.58
C MET A 1 -21.92 27.66 -16.02
N ARG A 2 -21.92 27.40 -14.69
CA ARG A 2 -20.95 26.72 -13.79
C ARG A 2 -19.43 26.77 -14.04
N ARG A 3 -18.71 27.34 -13.06
CA ARG A 3 -17.35 26.99 -12.65
C ARG A 3 -17.31 25.57 -12.07
N CYS A 4 -16.22 24.84 -12.26
CA CYS A 4 -15.62 23.96 -11.25
C CYS A 4 -14.12 23.88 -11.53
N GLY A 5 -13.33 24.40 -10.58
CA GLY A 5 -11.90 24.11 -10.48
C GLY A 5 -11.70 22.76 -9.82
N GLY A 6 -10.58 22.14 -10.15
CA GLY A 6 -10.04 20.97 -9.46
C GLY A 6 -8.56 20.95 -9.79
N ASP A 7 -7.74 21.44 -8.87
CA ASP A 7 -6.29 21.36 -8.92
C ASP A 7 -5.89 19.89 -8.72
N GLY A 8 -6.03 19.11 -9.79
CA GLY A 8 -5.61 17.72 -9.84
C GLY A 8 -4.14 17.66 -10.22
N THR A 9 -3.25 17.82 -9.25
CA THR A 9 -1.84 17.47 -9.41
C THR A 9 -1.73 15.95 -9.49
N ILE A 10 -2.12 15.40 -10.64
CA ILE A 10 -1.81 14.03 -11.03
C ILE A 10 -0.37 14.08 -11.50
N THR A 11 0.55 13.86 -10.56
CA THR A 11 1.98 13.80 -10.85
C THR A 11 2.22 12.68 -11.87
N LEU A 12 3.03 12.96 -12.89
CA LEU A 12 3.41 12.04 -13.99
C LEU A 12 3.92 10.67 -13.51
N GLU A 13 4.35 10.54 -12.26
CA GLU A 13 4.79 9.28 -11.64
C GLU A 13 3.62 8.31 -11.36
N THR A 14 2.49 8.79 -10.84
CA THR A 14 1.32 7.93 -10.53
C THR A 14 0.70 7.34 -11.80
N ALA A 15 0.91 7.96 -12.96
CA ALA A 15 0.45 7.46 -14.25
C ALA A 15 1.34 6.33 -14.82
N ARG A 16 2.61 6.22 -14.41
CA ARG A 16 3.49 5.09 -14.78
C ARG A 16 3.21 3.85 -13.95
N ASP A 17 2.87 4.01 -12.68
CA ASP A 17 2.51 2.90 -11.77
C ASP A 17 1.25 2.14 -12.26
N ALA A 18 0.37 2.82 -13.00
CA ALA A 18 -0.79 2.19 -13.64
C ALA A 18 -0.45 1.37 -14.91
N LEU A 19 0.75 1.50 -15.48
CA LEU A 19 1.13 0.88 -16.76
C LEU A 19 1.97 -0.42 -16.60
N GLU A 20 2.47 -0.73 -15.40
CA GLU A 20 3.20 -1.99 -15.11
C GLU A 20 2.27 -3.13 -14.63
N MET A 21 1.08 -3.24 -15.24
CA MET A 21 0.09 -4.31 -14.99
C MET A 21 0.49 -5.70 -15.56
N ILE A 22 1.78 -5.99 -15.71
CA ILE A 22 2.29 -7.32 -16.10
C ILE A 22 3.31 -7.76 -15.03
N GLN A 23 2.84 -8.00 -13.81
CA GLN A 23 2.48 -9.32 -13.26
C GLN A 23 3.69 -10.01 -12.62
N VAL A 24 3.76 -9.86 -11.29
CA VAL A 24 4.69 -10.49 -10.33
C VAL A 24 6.05 -9.80 -10.24
N ASP A 25 6.25 -9.01 -9.17
CA ASP A 25 7.58 -8.51 -8.83
C ASP A 25 8.51 -9.68 -8.48
N SER A 26 9.82 -9.44 -8.47
CA SER A 26 10.91 -10.34 -8.08
C SER A 26 10.66 -11.12 -6.78
N MET A 27 9.79 -10.61 -5.89
CA MET A 27 9.38 -11.26 -4.65
C MET A 27 8.11 -12.09 -4.75
N GLY A 28 7.47 -12.23 -5.90
CA GLY A 28 6.23 -13.00 -6.01
C GLY A 28 4.96 -12.21 -5.68
N LEU A 29 5.06 -10.89 -5.45
CA LEU A 29 3.92 -10.06 -5.07
C LEU A 29 3.00 -9.80 -6.24
N ASP A 30 1.70 -9.92 -5.99
CA ASP A 30 0.68 -9.65 -6.97
C ASP A 30 0.24 -8.18 -6.96
N HIS A 31 -0.66 -7.83 -7.87
CA HIS A 31 -1.17 -6.46 -7.96
C HIS A 31 -1.90 -6.01 -6.69
N ILE A 32 -2.58 -6.93 -5.98
CA ILE A 32 -3.32 -6.64 -4.75
C ILE A 32 -2.36 -6.36 -3.61
N ASP A 33 -1.28 -7.13 -3.48
CA ASP A 33 -0.21 -6.91 -2.51
C ASP A 33 0.41 -5.52 -2.69
N HIS A 34 0.78 -5.16 -3.93
CA HIS A 34 1.31 -3.84 -4.22
C HIS A 34 0.29 -2.75 -3.88
N LYS A 35 -0.98 -2.93 -4.27
CA LYS A 35 -2.03 -1.95 -3.97
C LYS A 35 -2.26 -1.79 -2.47
N MET A 36 -2.17 -2.87 -1.70
CA MET A 36 -2.25 -2.85 -0.24
C MET A 36 -1.10 -2.05 0.37
N LEU A 37 0.14 -2.38 0.02
CA LEU A 37 1.34 -1.71 0.54
C LEU A 37 1.36 -0.23 0.16
N ASP A 38 1.08 0.09 -1.12
CA ASP A 38 1.03 1.46 -1.62
C ASP A 38 -0.03 2.30 -0.90
N SER A 39 -1.23 1.73 -0.71
CA SER A 39 -2.30 2.39 0.03
C SER A 39 -1.88 2.72 1.47
N ILE A 40 -1.24 1.80 2.19
CA ILE A 40 -0.79 2.04 3.57
C ILE A 40 0.31 3.10 3.60
N ILE A 41 1.22 3.09 2.63
CA ILE A 41 2.33 4.05 2.53
C ILE A 41 1.82 5.46 2.20
N ARG A 42 1.01 5.61 1.15
CA ARG A 42 0.56 6.92 0.65
C ARG A 42 -0.54 7.53 1.50
N ASN A 43 -1.54 6.74 1.89
CA ASN A 43 -2.71 7.26 2.61
C ASN A 43 -2.43 7.40 4.11
N PHE A 44 -1.60 6.51 4.67
CA PHE A 44 -1.40 6.40 6.12
C PHE A 44 0.05 6.55 6.57
N ARG A 45 0.96 6.96 5.68
CA ARG A 45 2.38 7.22 5.98
C ARG A 45 3.07 6.05 6.68
N GLY A 46 2.64 4.83 6.37
CA GLY A 46 3.26 3.62 6.87
C GLY A 46 2.50 2.92 8.00
N GLY A 47 1.43 3.51 8.54
CA GLY A 47 0.55 2.90 9.56
C GLY A 47 0.62 3.55 10.95
N PRO A 48 -0.11 3.02 11.96
CA PRO A 48 -0.95 1.81 11.95
C PRO A 48 -2.36 2.02 11.38
N VAL A 49 -2.86 1.04 10.61
CA VAL A 49 -4.18 1.07 9.93
C VAL A 49 -5.02 -0.16 10.25
N GLY A 50 -6.33 0.01 10.43
CA GLY A 50 -7.26 -1.10 10.61
C GLY A 50 -7.46 -1.93 9.33
N LEU A 51 -7.63 -3.24 9.46
CA LEU A 51 -7.84 -4.14 8.32
C LEU A 51 -9.04 -3.73 7.46
N GLU A 52 -10.14 -3.36 8.10
CA GLU A 52 -11.35 -2.88 7.42
C GLU A 52 -11.09 -1.62 6.59
N THR A 53 -10.21 -0.73 7.07
CA THR A 53 -9.84 0.48 6.33
C THR A 53 -8.99 0.14 5.10
N ILE A 54 -8.07 -0.82 5.23
CA ILE A 54 -7.25 -1.30 4.10
C ILE A 54 -8.16 -1.93 3.05
N ALA A 55 -9.02 -2.86 3.48
CA ALA A 55 -10.03 -3.53 2.67
C ALA A 55 -10.88 -2.53 1.89
N ALA A 56 -11.47 -1.55 2.58
CA ALA A 56 -12.29 -0.50 1.96
C ALA A 56 -11.51 0.37 0.96
N THR A 57 -10.20 0.58 1.19
CA THR A 57 -9.39 1.42 0.30
C THR A 57 -8.99 0.69 -0.98
N ILE A 58 -8.67 -0.60 -0.89
CA ILE A 58 -8.26 -1.38 -2.06
C ILE A 58 -9.45 -2.02 -2.79
N GLY A 59 -10.63 -2.04 -2.17
CA GLY A 59 -11.86 -2.62 -2.72
C GLY A 59 -11.93 -4.14 -2.57
N GLU A 60 -11.26 -4.68 -1.55
CA GLU A 60 -11.20 -6.12 -1.26
C GLU A 60 -11.87 -6.45 0.06
N GLU A 61 -12.17 -7.73 0.27
CA GLU A 61 -12.72 -8.20 1.54
C GLU A 61 -11.62 -8.34 2.61
N SER A 62 -11.88 -7.82 3.81
CA SER A 62 -10.94 -7.89 4.94
C SER A 62 -10.55 -9.32 5.27
N GLN A 63 -11.50 -10.26 5.19
CA GLN A 63 -11.24 -11.67 5.46
C GLN A 63 -10.27 -12.27 4.44
N THR A 64 -10.45 -11.99 3.16
CA THR A 64 -9.52 -12.44 2.11
C THR A 64 -8.11 -11.88 2.35
N ILE A 65 -7.99 -10.60 2.72
CA ILE A 65 -6.70 -9.99 3.08
C ILE A 65 -6.03 -10.76 4.23
N GLU A 66 -6.77 -11.06 5.29
CA GLU A 66 -6.24 -11.78 6.45
C GLU A 66 -5.89 -13.25 6.17
N ASP A 67 -6.74 -13.97 5.43
CA ASP A 67 -6.60 -15.41 5.21
C ASP A 67 -5.65 -15.76 4.06
N VAL A 68 -5.54 -14.88 3.05
CA VAL A 68 -4.80 -15.14 1.81
C VAL A 68 -3.51 -14.33 1.71
N TYR A 69 -3.58 -13.01 1.95
CA TYR A 69 -2.49 -12.08 1.61
C TYR A 69 -1.53 -11.80 2.78
N GLU A 70 -2.09 -11.48 3.96
CA GLU A 70 -1.31 -11.17 5.16
C GLU A 70 -0.28 -12.23 5.55
N PRO A 71 -0.55 -13.56 5.48
CA PRO A 71 0.41 -14.57 5.90
C PRO A 71 1.74 -14.44 5.13
N TYR A 72 1.67 -14.16 3.83
CA TYR A 72 2.85 -13.98 3.00
C TYR A 72 3.57 -12.67 3.27
N LEU A 73 2.84 -11.55 3.33
CA LEU A 73 3.41 -10.22 3.60
C LEU A 73 4.08 -10.12 4.98
N LEU A 74 3.54 -10.83 5.97
CA LEU A 74 4.14 -10.98 7.29
C LEU A 74 5.42 -11.84 7.24
N GLN A 75 5.40 -12.93 6.47
CA GLN A 75 6.53 -13.85 6.34
C GLN A 75 7.75 -13.19 5.69
N ILE A 76 7.55 -12.40 4.64
CA ILE A 76 8.63 -11.64 3.99
C ILE A 76 9.01 -10.38 4.78
N GLY A 77 8.25 -10.05 5.84
CA GLY A 77 8.53 -8.92 6.73
C GLY A 77 8.22 -7.56 6.11
N PHE A 78 7.27 -7.48 5.19
CA PHE A 78 6.79 -6.23 4.58
C PHE A 78 5.66 -5.60 5.37
N LEU A 79 4.84 -6.44 6.00
CA LEU A 79 3.78 -6.03 6.89
C LEU A 79 4.13 -6.43 8.33
N GLN A 80 3.62 -5.67 9.29
CA GLN A 80 3.71 -5.99 10.71
C GLN A 80 2.34 -5.78 11.37
N ARG A 81 1.90 -6.80 12.11
CA ARG A 81 0.71 -6.70 12.97
C ARG A 81 1.07 -5.96 14.26
N THR A 82 0.28 -4.96 14.62
CA THR A 82 0.37 -4.22 15.87
C THR A 82 -1.00 -4.18 16.56
N PRO A 83 -1.09 -3.93 17.87
CA PRO A 83 -2.38 -3.80 18.56
C PRO A 83 -3.27 -2.66 18.01
N ARG A 84 -2.66 -1.69 17.31
CA ARG A 84 -3.36 -0.53 16.73
C ARG A 84 -3.74 -0.74 15.26
N GLY A 85 -3.32 -1.85 14.65
CA GLY A 85 -3.52 -2.13 13.22
C GLY A 85 -2.28 -2.68 12.53
N ARG A 86 -2.27 -2.61 11.21
CA ARG A 86 -1.19 -3.08 10.35
C ARG A 86 -0.28 -1.91 10.01
N MET A 87 1.01 -2.16 10.05
CA MET A 87 2.06 -1.20 9.73
C MET A 87 2.95 -1.80 8.67
N VAL A 88 3.35 -1.02 7.67
CA VAL A 88 4.36 -1.46 6.69
C VAL A 88 5.75 -1.21 7.26
N THR A 89 6.67 -2.12 6.96
CA THR A 89 8.04 -2.04 7.44
C THR A 89 8.91 -1.23 6.49
N GLU A 90 10.10 -0.83 6.94
CA GLU A 90 11.09 -0.19 6.07
C GLU A 90 11.43 -1.04 4.84
N GLN A 91 11.36 -2.38 4.94
CA GLN A 91 11.65 -3.27 3.82
C GLN A 91 10.63 -3.10 2.68
N ALA A 92 9.34 -2.95 3.02
CA ALA A 92 8.30 -2.69 2.03
C ALA A 92 8.54 -1.36 1.32
N TYR A 93 8.92 -0.30 2.05
CA TYR A 93 9.27 0.99 1.45
C TYR A 93 10.43 0.87 0.46
N ARG A 94 11.51 0.19 0.86
CA ARG A 94 12.68 -0.03 0.00
C ARG A 94 12.33 -0.83 -1.24
N HIS A 95 11.47 -1.84 -1.10
CA HIS A 95 11.02 -2.65 -2.21
C HIS A 95 10.17 -1.85 -3.21
N MET A 96 9.25 -1.02 -2.71
CA MET A 96 8.44 -0.14 -3.55
C MET A 96 9.20 1.06 -4.12
N GLY A 97 10.50 1.20 -3.80
CA GLY A 97 11.30 2.36 -4.21
C GLY A 97 10.87 3.68 -3.58
N ILE A 98 10.04 3.64 -2.52
CA ILE A 98 9.52 4.82 -1.85
C ILE A 98 10.49 5.23 -0.74
N PRO A 99 10.91 6.51 -0.67
CA PRO A 99 11.78 6.97 0.41
C PRO A 99 11.08 6.77 1.75
N TYR A 100 11.65 5.90 2.58
CA TYR A 100 11.17 5.71 3.95
C TYR A 100 11.33 7.05 4.69
N PRO A 101 10.25 7.67 5.19
CA PRO A 101 10.36 8.85 6.00
C PRO A 101 11.02 8.42 7.32
N LYS A 102 12.35 8.56 7.40
CA LYS A 102 13.06 8.40 8.68
C LYS A 102 12.32 9.29 9.67
N LYS A 103 11.64 8.68 10.65
CA LYS A 103 11.30 9.38 11.87
C LYS A 103 12.62 9.90 12.41
N GLN A 104 12.86 11.20 12.26
CA GLN A 104 13.82 11.88 13.12
C GLN A 104 13.28 11.67 14.53
N ASP A 105 14.04 10.90 15.30
CA ASP A 105 13.94 10.86 16.76
C ASP A 105 14.25 12.26 17.32
#